data_AF-A0A0G1WLP3-F1
#
_entry.id   AF-A0A0G1WLP3-F1
#
_cell.length_a   1.000
_cell.length_b   1.000
_cell.length_c   1.000
_cell.angle_alpha   90.00
_cell.angle_beta   90.00
_cell.angle_gamma   90.00
#
_symmetry.space_group_name_H-M   'P 1'
#
loop_
_entity.id
_entity.type
_entity.pdbx_description
1 polymer ?
#
loop_
_entity_poly.entity_id
_entity_poly.type
_entity_poly.pdbx_seq_one_letter_code
_entity_poly.pdbx_strand_id
1 'polypeptide(L)'
;MRNKSTSTTVHRFLFTVDGSVGFSILEVMLAVAIFAIFGVSAAIGIVGALQTNRVALEKTIATQYASEGLEAARSIRNQSYPTFTSPGGPTGISQSPTTGSWQWSGSSNILDSRYTRTITLSTVQRDGNGNIVSSGGTDDPNTRKVTSQVTWNFVSNRSLDVSLSEYLTNWKAAIVTSRGGMLVYGDGGTTTDAMKYRLLNPDGTWAAVQNFPDFDTDSTNKVLMVIRVYASSNRNEKIALTRHYNGASQYIYAHVWDGTTWSSSLFGSFNATNFLTVHNVDGTYLNNGDFLAVYSDNSQTPKYRIWNGVSWTPDPPAVGAPTTIVGNIPLNIVIKNRPNTDEALMAVYDQGSDTNTSYFDSTGWSAALEHAIQAPTNTKEFVDFSWSVQNPAKGALIAASASNDRSMNMKICTAPCPTPAGWSAATQTSNQGVLGAMEIDSRKGAEEYITCDKDASNDIYCFKGNNTPLFTNPSNRLITNNTDSGIQRSFDFVFEAISGTQGVIVYSDATNIAKLKKYQAGINPDPDSFDLNPTSINPSNPLNSVLKTVRLRPLSDNDDIMILMGDASSPARFYTAVWDGSNNSIYTSPPDKAFLAQGSNGSSGLEYWYGFAWDQY
;
A
#
# COMPACT_ATOMS: atom_id res chain seq x y z
N MET A 1 84.87 61.99 -71.85
CA MET A 1 86.02 61.07 -71.68
C MET A 1 86.20 60.77 -70.19
N ARG A 2 86.47 59.50 -69.88
CA ARG A 2 86.83 58.88 -68.59
C ARG A 2 85.72 58.59 -67.56
N ASN A 3 85.32 57.32 -67.60
CA ASN A 3 84.75 56.50 -66.53
C ASN A 3 85.66 56.41 -65.29
N LYS A 4 85.04 56.32 -64.11
CA LYS A 4 85.37 55.45 -62.95
C LYS A 4 84.22 55.60 -61.94
N SER A 5 83.41 54.57 -61.72
CA SER A 5 83.59 53.42 -60.80
C SER A 5 82.73 53.59 -59.53
N THR A 6 81.78 52.66 -59.44
CA THR A 6 80.77 52.32 -58.41
C THR A 6 81.20 52.32 -56.94
N SER A 7 80.24 52.63 -56.04
CA SER A 7 79.86 51.78 -54.89
C SER A 7 78.59 52.32 -54.19
N THR A 8 77.60 51.46 -53.97
CA THR A 8 76.35 51.76 -53.24
C THR A 8 76.59 51.60 -51.74
N THR A 9 76.42 52.66 -50.94
CA THR A 9 76.49 52.57 -49.47
C THR A 9 75.08 52.55 -48.88
N VAL A 10 74.75 51.49 -48.17
CA VAL A 10 73.56 51.37 -47.32
C VAL A 10 73.74 52.29 -46.11
N HIS A 11 72.84 53.26 -45.90
CA HIS A 11 72.80 54.02 -44.65
C HIS A 11 72.29 53.13 -43.51
N ARG A 12 73.23 52.58 -42.74
CA ARG A 12 72.98 52.02 -41.41
C ARG A 12 72.76 53.19 -40.45
N PHE A 13 71.51 53.51 -40.12
CA PHE A 13 71.20 54.43 -39.02
C PHE A 13 71.48 53.72 -37.68
N LEU A 14 72.74 53.77 -37.25
CA LEU A 14 73.14 53.55 -35.87
C LEU A 14 72.78 54.82 -35.09
N PHE A 15 71.75 54.77 -34.25
CA PHE A 15 71.61 55.75 -33.17
C PHE A 15 72.61 55.38 -32.07
N THR A 16 73.72 56.09 -32.04
CA THR A 16 74.60 56.20 -30.87
C THR A 16 73.84 56.95 -29.78
N VAL A 17 73.67 56.32 -28.61
CA VAL A 17 73.22 56.99 -27.40
C VAL A 17 74.45 57.67 -26.79
N ASP A 18 74.57 58.97 -26.98
CA ASP A 18 75.48 59.80 -26.19
C ASP A 18 74.72 60.31 -24.96
N GLY A 19 75.17 59.86 -23.79
CA GLY A 19 74.59 60.25 -22.51
C GLY A 19 75.04 61.66 -22.09
N SER A 20 74.06 62.51 -21.81
CA SER A 20 74.12 63.56 -20.78
C SER A 20 72.70 63.73 -20.25
N VAL A 21 72.38 62.86 -19.30
CA VAL A 21 71.08 62.73 -18.64
C VAL A 21 70.89 63.86 -17.63
N GLY A 22 70.05 64.83 -17.98
CA GLY A 22 69.37 65.71 -17.03
C GLY A 22 67.88 65.42 -17.11
N PHE A 23 67.32 64.75 -16.10
CA PHE A 23 65.86 64.69 -15.98
C PHE A 23 65.33 66.11 -15.77
N SER A 24 64.40 66.55 -16.62
CA SER A 24 63.63 67.76 -16.32
C SER A 24 62.75 67.49 -15.10
N ILE A 25 62.67 68.42 -14.14
CA ILE A 25 61.80 68.31 -12.96
C ILE A 25 60.35 67.99 -13.37
N LEU A 26 59.90 68.53 -14.52
CA LEU A 26 58.58 68.26 -15.08
C LEU A 26 58.36 66.77 -15.41
N GLU A 27 59.38 66.09 -15.90
CA GLU A 27 59.32 64.70 -16.34
C GLU A 27 59.27 63.73 -15.14
N VAL A 28 60.01 64.05 -14.07
CA VAL A 28 59.91 63.36 -12.78
C VAL A 28 58.53 63.56 -12.16
N MET A 29 57.99 64.78 -12.21
CA MET A 29 56.64 65.08 -11.69
C MET A 29 55.56 64.34 -12.49
N LEU A 30 55.65 64.31 -13.82
CA LEU A 30 54.70 63.60 -14.68
C LEU A 30 54.77 62.08 -14.46
N ALA A 31 55.97 61.51 -14.37
CA ALA A 31 56.17 60.09 -14.11
C ALA A 31 55.59 59.66 -12.76
N VAL A 32 55.80 60.46 -11.70
CA VAL A 32 55.23 60.21 -10.36
C VAL A 32 53.70 60.35 -10.38
N ALA A 33 53.15 61.36 -11.07
CA ALA A 33 51.70 61.54 -11.17
C ALA A 33 51.02 60.36 -11.88
N ILE A 34 51.58 59.90 -13.01
CA ILE A 34 51.07 58.76 -13.76
C ILE A 34 51.23 57.46 -12.95
N PHE A 35 52.38 57.24 -12.33
CA PHE A 35 52.62 56.08 -11.48
C PHE A 35 51.67 56.03 -10.28
N ALA A 36 51.38 57.17 -9.66
CA ALA A 36 50.41 57.26 -8.57
C ALA A 36 48.99 56.90 -9.03
N ILE A 37 48.55 57.37 -10.20
CA ILE A 37 47.23 57.03 -10.77
C ILE A 37 47.16 55.52 -11.07
N PHE A 38 48.17 54.96 -11.73
CA PHE A 38 48.22 53.52 -12.03
C PHE A 38 48.30 52.67 -10.76
N GLY A 39 49.12 53.07 -9.79
CA GLY A 39 49.29 52.35 -8.52
C GLY A 39 47.98 52.30 -7.71
N VAL A 40 47.28 53.42 -7.59
CA VAL A 40 45.96 53.48 -6.91
C VAL A 40 44.91 52.68 -7.68
N SER A 41 44.87 52.80 -9.01
CA SER A 41 43.91 52.06 -9.84
C SER A 41 44.12 50.55 -9.78
N ALA A 42 45.38 50.09 -9.82
CA ALA A 42 45.73 48.68 -9.66
C ALA A 42 45.37 48.16 -8.26
N ALA A 43 45.64 48.95 -7.21
CA ALA A 43 45.27 48.58 -5.84
C ALA A 43 43.75 48.45 -5.66
N ILE A 44 42.97 49.41 -6.18
CA ILE A 44 41.51 49.35 -6.16
C ILE A 44 41.00 48.13 -6.94
N GLY A 45 41.57 47.84 -8.11
CA GLY A 45 41.23 46.67 -8.92
C GLY A 45 41.47 45.35 -8.20
N ILE A 46 42.61 45.20 -7.51
CA ILE A 46 42.94 44.00 -6.73
C ILE A 46 41.98 43.83 -5.54
N VAL A 47 41.72 44.90 -4.78
CA VAL A 47 40.78 44.85 -3.65
C VAL A 47 39.37 44.49 -4.13
N GLY A 48 38.92 45.07 -5.25
CA GLY A 48 37.63 44.75 -5.86
C GLY A 48 37.54 43.28 -6.30
N ALA A 49 38.60 42.74 -6.89
CA ALA A 49 38.66 41.33 -7.28
C ALA A 49 38.60 40.39 -6.06
N LEU A 50 39.34 40.69 -4.99
CA LEU A 50 39.31 39.91 -3.74
C LEU A 50 37.93 39.96 -3.07
N GLN A 51 37.28 41.11 -3.05
CA GLN A 51 35.91 41.25 -2.54
C GLN A 51 34.92 40.42 -3.37
N THR A 52 35.04 40.46 -4.70
CA THR A 52 34.17 39.70 -5.62
C THR A 52 34.34 38.20 -5.42
N ASN A 53 35.59 37.71 -5.31
CA ASN A 53 35.88 36.30 -5.02
C ASN A 53 35.29 35.87 -3.67
N ARG A 54 35.40 36.72 -2.65
CA ARG A 54 34.80 36.43 -1.34
C ARG A 54 33.28 36.38 -1.40
N VAL A 55 32.63 37.35 -2.07
CA VAL A 55 31.16 37.34 -2.25
C VAL A 55 30.72 36.08 -3.00
N ALA A 56 31.44 35.68 -4.05
CA ALA A 56 31.13 34.48 -4.81
C ALA A 56 31.23 33.21 -3.94
N LEU A 57 32.31 33.08 -3.15
CA LEU A 57 32.47 31.95 -2.22
C LEU A 57 31.33 31.89 -1.19
N GLU A 58 31.02 33.01 -0.54
CA GLU A 58 29.96 33.07 0.47
C GLU A 58 28.57 32.79 -0.15
N LYS A 59 28.32 33.27 -1.37
CA LYS A 59 27.09 32.99 -2.10
C LYS A 59 26.97 31.52 -2.49
N THR A 60 28.06 30.86 -2.87
CA THR A 60 28.07 29.41 -3.15
C THR A 60 27.70 28.61 -1.90
N ILE A 61 28.26 28.97 -0.74
CA ILE A 61 27.92 28.33 0.54
C ILE A 61 26.45 28.58 0.90
N ALA A 62 25.98 29.82 0.82
CA ALA A 62 24.59 30.16 1.11
C ALA A 62 23.60 29.43 0.18
N THR A 63 23.96 29.26 -1.10
CA THR A 63 23.17 28.49 -2.08
C THR A 63 23.11 27.02 -1.68
N GLN A 64 24.22 26.42 -1.23
CA GLN A 64 24.23 25.04 -0.75
C GLN A 64 23.28 24.85 0.44
N TYR A 65 23.31 25.76 1.42
CA TYR A 65 22.38 25.72 2.56
C TYR A 65 20.93 25.93 2.15
N ALA A 66 20.67 26.81 1.18
CA ALA A 66 19.32 27.04 0.65
C ALA A 66 18.78 25.76 -0.02
N SER A 67 19.61 25.11 -0.85
CA SER A 67 19.29 23.84 -1.52
C SER A 67 19.04 22.71 -0.53
N GLU A 68 19.87 22.56 0.50
CA GLU A 68 19.64 21.59 1.58
C GLU A 68 18.26 21.82 2.25
N GLY A 69 17.86 23.08 2.44
CA GLY A 69 16.54 23.42 2.97
C GLY A 69 15.38 22.91 2.09
N LEU A 70 15.51 22.98 0.77
CA LEU A 70 14.51 22.44 -0.16
C LEU A 70 14.49 20.90 -0.13
N GLU A 71 15.65 20.25 -0.12
CA GLU A 71 15.74 18.79 -0.03
C GLU A 71 15.16 18.25 1.27
N ALA A 72 15.40 18.92 2.39
CA ALA A 72 14.79 18.58 3.66
C ALA A 72 13.26 18.74 3.63
N ALA A 73 12.75 19.83 3.04
CA ALA A 73 11.31 20.03 2.87
C ALA A 73 10.67 18.92 2.01
N ARG A 74 11.36 18.49 0.94
CA ARG A 74 10.93 17.36 0.09
C ARG A 74 10.95 16.03 0.84
N SER A 75 11.96 15.81 1.68
CA SER A 75 12.04 14.64 2.56
C SER A 75 10.88 14.61 3.56
N ILE A 76 10.59 15.73 4.24
CA ILE A 76 9.46 15.84 5.19
C ILE A 76 8.13 15.59 4.47
N ARG A 77 7.93 16.16 3.27
CA ARG A 77 6.75 15.89 2.42
C ARG A 77 6.59 14.41 2.09
N ASN A 78 7.68 13.71 1.78
CA ASN A 78 7.63 12.28 1.45
C ASN A 78 7.26 11.40 2.64
N GLN A 79 7.64 11.83 3.85
CA GLN A 79 7.24 11.16 5.08
C GLN A 79 5.73 11.34 5.33
N SER A 80 5.22 12.57 5.31
CA SER A 80 3.80 12.87 5.52
C SER A 80 3.46 14.29 5.05
N TYR A 81 2.43 14.41 4.19
CA TYR A 81 1.97 15.72 3.70
C TYR A 81 1.39 16.61 4.82
N PRO A 82 0.54 16.10 5.75
CA PRO A 82 0.11 16.87 6.92
C PRO A 82 1.27 17.42 7.77
N THR A 83 2.30 16.59 8.01
CA THR A 83 3.51 17.02 8.74
C THR A 83 4.26 18.11 7.97
N PHE A 84 4.38 17.96 6.65
CA PHE A 84 4.99 18.97 5.79
C PHE A 84 4.26 20.31 5.87
N THR A 85 2.93 20.34 5.89
CA THR A 85 2.14 21.59 5.97
C THR A 85 1.97 22.18 7.36
N SER A 86 2.46 21.51 8.40
CA SER A 86 2.28 21.92 9.80
C SER A 86 2.90 23.27 10.22
N PRO A 87 4.01 23.76 9.61
CA PRO A 87 4.52 25.09 9.97
C PRO A 87 3.53 26.18 9.58
N GLY A 88 3.03 26.91 10.58
CA GLY A 88 2.15 28.08 10.38
C GLY A 88 2.89 29.37 10.02
N GLY A 89 4.20 29.31 9.78
CA GLY A 89 5.06 30.46 9.52
C GLY A 89 6.50 30.07 9.20
N PRO A 90 7.43 31.03 9.21
CA PRO A 90 8.86 30.77 8.96
C PRO A 90 9.44 29.74 9.94
N THR A 91 10.19 28.77 9.42
CA THR A 91 10.72 27.62 10.18
C THR A 91 12.17 27.29 9.81
N GLY A 92 12.86 26.58 10.70
CA GLY A 92 14.10 25.86 10.41
C GLY A 92 13.87 24.35 10.24
N ILE A 93 14.96 23.60 10.12
CA ILE A 93 14.97 22.13 10.05
C ILE A 93 15.99 21.52 11.01
N SER A 94 15.78 20.28 11.44
CA SER A 94 16.80 19.47 12.12
C SER A 94 16.66 18.00 11.70
N GLN A 95 17.61 17.16 12.08
CA GLN A 95 17.47 15.71 11.98
C GLN A 95 16.98 15.14 13.31
N SER A 96 16.11 14.14 13.24
CA SER A 96 15.67 13.38 14.41
C SER A 96 16.83 12.58 14.99
N PRO A 97 17.11 12.67 16.30
CA PRO A 97 18.23 11.96 16.92
C PRO A 97 18.04 10.43 16.97
N THR A 98 16.82 9.93 16.76
CA THR A 98 16.50 8.49 16.81
C THR A 98 16.45 7.86 15.43
N THR A 99 15.93 8.58 14.42
CA THR A 99 15.67 8.03 13.08
C THR A 99 16.55 8.64 11.99
N GLY A 100 17.28 9.73 12.27
CA GLY A 100 18.05 10.48 11.27
C GLY A 100 17.20 11.24 10.24
N SER A 101 15.87 11.18 10.35
CA SER A 101 14.96 11.82 9.38
C SER A 101 14.87 13.32 9.58
N TRP A 102 14.68 14.07 8.48
CA TRP A 102 14.45 15.52 8.54
C TRP A 102 13.11 15.83 9.20
N GLN A 103 13.09 16.87 10.04
CA GLN A 103 11.90 17.41 10.71
C GLN A 103 11.97 18.95 10.77
N TRP A 104 10.80 19.60 10.85
CA TRP A 104 10.72 21.03 11.14
C TRP A 104 11.21 21.33 12.55
N SER A 105 11.98 22.42 12.72
CA SER A 105 12.53 22.78 14.03
C SER A 105 12.86 24.27 14.11
N GLY A 106 12.37 24.92 15.17
CA GLY A 106 12.59 26.35 15.42
C GLY A 106 12.02 27.27 14.33
N SER A 107 12.39 28.55 14.38
CA SER A 107 11.98 29.56 13.39
C SER A 107 12.97 29.73 12.23
N SER A 108 14.21 29.25 12.40
CA SER A 108 15.33 29.34 11.45
C SER A 108 16.48 28.43 11.89
N ASN A 109 17.47 28.22 11.02
CA ASN A 109 18.76 27.63 11.37
C ASN A 109 19.87 28.69 11.35
N ILE A 110 20.69 28.74 12.39
CA ILE A 110 21.96 29.49 12.38
C ILE A 110 23.07 28.50 12.01
N LEU A 111 23.74 28.75 10.89
CA LEU A 111 24.75 27.88 10.29
C LEU A 111 26.10 28.61 10.27
N ASP A 112 27.15 27.93 10.72
CA ASP A 112 28.51 28.47 10.85
C ASP A 112 28.58 29.84 11.57
N SER A 113 27.67 30.06 12.53
CA SER A 113 27.54 31.31 13.29
C SER A 113 27.40 32.58 12.44
N ARG A 114 27.03 32.45 11.16
CA ARG A 114 27.00 33.56 10.18
C ARG A 114 25.78 33.54 9.28
N TYR A 115 25.38 32.37 8.79
CA TYR A 115 24.27 32.23 7.87
C TYR A 115 23.00 31.93 8.64
N THR A 116 21.92 32.63 8.32
CA THR A 116 20.60 32.33 8.86
C THR A 116 19.74 31.79 7.74
N ARG A 117 19.35 30.51 7.83
CA ARG A 117 18.41 29.88 6.91
C ARG A 117 17.00 29.92 7.48
N THR A 118 16.06 30.37 6.67
CA THR A 118 14.64 30.40 7.00
C THR A 118 13.85 29.77 5.85
N ILE A 119 13.01 28.80 6.18
CA ILE A 119 12.14 28.11 5.22
C ILE A 119 10.71 28.59 5.45
N THR A 120 10.02 28.95 4.37
CA THR A 120 8.63 29.41 4.42
C THR A 120 7.78 28.59 3.46
N LEU A 121 6.63 28.13 3.93
CA LEU A 121 5.61 27.49 3.10
C LEU A 121 4.51 28.51 2.79
N SER A 122 4.18 28.64 1.51
CA SER A 122 3.09 29.51 1.06
C SER A 122 2.00 28.69 0.35
N THR A 123 0.75 29.11 0.56
CA THR A 123 -0.41 28.60 -0.18
C THR A 123 -0.27 28.87 -1.67
N VAL A 124 -0.81 27.98 -2.49
CA VAL A 124 -0.77 28.09 -3.95
C VAL A 124 -2.20 28.18 -4.45
N GLN A 125 -2.49 29.10 -5.37
CA GLN A 125 -3.83 29.26 -5.93
C GLN A 125 -3.88 28.80 -7.39
N ARG A 126 -5.03 28.27 -7.82
CA ARG A 126 -5.29 27.90 -9.22
C ARG A 126 -6.49 28.63 -9.82
N ASP A 127 -6.41 28.97 -11.11
CA ASP A 127 -7.55 29.48 -11.87
C ASP A 127 -8.51 28.35 -12.31
N GLY A 128 -9.62 28.71 -12.97
CA GLY A 128 -10.61 27.74 -13.47
C GLY A 128 -10.10 26.79 -14.56
N ASN A 129 -8.91 27.04 -15.12
CA ASN A 129 -8.25 26.17 -16.09
C ASN A 129 -7.15 25.30 -15.43
N GLY A 130 -6.99 25.39 -14.11
CA GLY A 130 -6.01 24.63 -13.34
C GLY A 130 -4.59 25.22 -13.32
N ASN A 131 -4.37 26.42 -13.86
CA ASN A 131 -3.05 27.07 -13.85
C ASN A 131 -2.75 27.69 -12.49
N ILE A 132 -1.49 27.64 -12.05
CA ILE A 132 -1.06 28.35 -10.82
C ILE A 132 -1.08 29.86 -11.08
N VAL A 133 -1.76 30.61 -10.21
CA VAL A 133 -1.87 32.06 -10.25
C VAL A 133 -1.41 32.69 -8.95
N SER A 134 -0.90 33.92 -9.01
CA SER A 134 -0.41 34.66 -7.84
C SER A 134 -1.52 35.28 -7.00
N SER A 135 -2.71 35.50 -7.58
CA SER A 135 -3.91 35.98 -6.90
C SER A 135 -5.15 35.72 -7.75
N GLY A 136 -6.34 35.75 -7.14
CA GLY A 136 -7.63 35.61 -7.84
C GLY A 136 -8.01 34.18 -8.20
N GLY A 137 -7.27 33.17 -7.70
CA GLY A 137 -7.60 31.76 -7.86
C GLY A 137 -8.15 31.13 -6.57
N THR A 138 -8.46 29.84 -6.64
CA THR A 138 -8.87 29.00 -5.50
C THR A 138 -7.64 28.36 -4.86
N ASP A 139 -7.58 28.28 -3.52
CA ASP A 139 -6.49 27.57 -2.82
C ASP A 139 -6.40 26.11 -3.27
N ASP A 140 -5.19 25.66 -3.59
CA ASP A 140 -4.86 24.27 -3.86
C ASP A 140 -4.29 23.65 -2.56
N PRO A 141 -5.11 22.94 -1.77
CA PRO A 141 -4.68 22.34 -0.51
C PRO A 141 -3.62 21.25 -0.71
N ASN A 142 -3.48 20.72 -1.93
CA ASN A 142 -2.53 19.68 -2.29
C ASN A 142 -1.24 20.25 -2.89
N THR A 143 -1.05 21.57 -2.95
CA THR A 143 0.21 22.18 -3.39
C THR A 143 0.66 23.28 -2.43
N ARG A 144 1.95 23.30 -2.10
CA ARG A 144 2.59 24.41 -1.39
C ARG A 144 3.83 24.87 -2.14
N LYS A 145 4.08 26.18 -2.11
CA LYS A 145 5.35 26.76 -2.54
C LYS A 145 6.29 26.80 -1.35
N VAL A 146 7.43 26.11 -1.45
CA VAL A 146 8.49 26.16 -0.45
C VAL A 146 9.51 27.18 -0.88
N THR A 147 9.89 28.08 0.03
CA THR A 147 10.97 29.04 -0.18
C THR A 147 12.01 28.87 0.91
N SER A 148 13.25 28.58 0.54
CA SER A 148 14.41 28.50 1.45
C SER A 148 15.28 29.72 1.21
N GLN A 149 15.32 30.63 2.19
CA GLN A 149 16.12 31.85 2.15
C GLN A 149 17.28 31.75 3.12
N VAL A 150 18.48 32.14 2.69
CA VAL A 150 19.67 32.22 3.52
C VAL A 150 20.19 33.65 3.50
N THR A 151 20.27 34.28 4.67
CA THR A 151 20.78 35.65 4.84
C THR A 151 22.09 35.65 5.62
N TRP A 152 23.04 36.50 5.24
CA TRP A 152 24.30 36.70 5.99
C TRP A 152 24.84 38.12 5.82
N ASN A 153 25.66 38.58 6.77
CA ASN A 153 26.30 39.89 6.68
C ASN A 153 27.69 39.77 6.04
N PHE A 154 27.88 40.37 4.86
CA PHE A 154 29.19 40.43 4.18
C PHE A 154 30.15 41.36 4.94
N VAL A 155 29.62 42.49 5.40
CA VAL A 155 30.19 43.44 6.36
C VAL A 155 29.07 43.97 7.26
N SER A 156 29.39 44.61 8.40
CA SER A 156 28.39 44.99 9.42
C SER A 156 27.20 45.83 8.92
N ASN A 157 27.33 46.51 7.78
CA ASN A 157 26.26 47.33 7.18
C ASN A 157 25.82 46.84 5.79
N ARG A 158 26.16 45.60 5.39
CA ARG A 158 25.76 45.00 4.10
C ARG A 158 25.34 43.54 4.31
N SER A 159 24.04 43.33 4.41
CA SER A 159 23.45 42.00 4.37
C SER A 159 23.28 41.52 2.92
N LEU A 160 23.48 40.24 2.68
CA LEU A 160 23.25 39.55 1.42
C LEU A 160 22.32 38.37 1.67
N ASP A 161 21.59 37.97 0.62
CA ASP A 161 20.71 36.81 0.67
C ASP A 161 20.77 35.96 -0.59
N VAL A 162 20.37 34.70 -0.43
CA VAL A 162 20.03 33.76 -1.51
C VAL A 162 18.67 33.19 -1.18
N SER A 163 17.76 33.17 -2.15
CA SER A 163 16.43 32.58 -2.02
C SER A 163 16.19 31.59 -3.15
N LEU A 164 15.88 30.35 -2.80
CA LEU A 164 15.48 29.29 -3.73
C LEU A 164 14.04 28.89 -3.41
N SER A 165 13.26 28.57 -4.44
CA SER A 165 11.88 28.13 -4.26
C SER A 165 11.48 27.03 -5.22
N GLU A 166 10.61 26.14 -4.75
CA GLU A 166 10.00 25.07 -5.55
C GLU A 166 8.54 24.84 -5.15
N TYR A 167 7.79 24.13 -5.98
CA TYR A 167 6.43 23.68 -5.67
C TYR A 167 6.45 22.21 -5.28
N LEU A 168 5.83 21.89 -4.16
CA LEU A 168 5.71 20.52 -3.66
C LEU A 168 4.24 20.14 -3.54
N THR A 169 3.88 19.03 -4.17
CA THR A 169 2.51 18.50 -4.23
C THR A 169 2.28 17.33 -3.28
N ASN A 170 1.04 17.16 -2.85
CA ASN A 170 0.55 15.97 -2.16
C ASN A 170 0.37 14.83 -3.18
N TRP A 171 1.49 14.31 -3.67
CA TRP A 171 1.51 13.32 -4.75
C TRP A 171 0.84 11.99 -4.40
N LYS A 172 0.62 11.73 -3.10
CA LYS A 172 -0.10 10.53 -2.61
C LYS A 172 -1.61 10.75 -2.47
N ALA A 173 -2.12 11.97 -2.67
CA ALA A 173 -3.56 12.22 -2.60
C ALA A 173 -4.29 11.57 -3.78
N ALA A 174 -5.43 10.93 -3.49
CA ALA A 174 -6.33 10.44 -4.52
C ALA A 174 -6.90 11.60 -5.35
N ILE A 175 -6.92 11.44 -6.68
CA ILE A 175 -7.43 12.45 -7.63
C ILE A 175 -8.97 12.41 -7.72
N VAL A 176 -9.60 11.30 -7.30
CA VAL A 176 -11.05 11.10 -7.27
C VAL A 176 -11.48 10.76 -5.84
N THR A 177 -12.58 11.33 -5.36
CA THR A 177 -13.05 11.22 -3.97
C THR A 177 -13.66 9.86 -3.60
N SER A 178 -13.80 8.94 -4.57
CA SER A 178 -14.22 7.55 -4.36
C SER A 178 -13.80 6.72 -5.57
N ARG A 179 -13.30 5.51 -5.33
CA ARG A 179 -13.01 4.55 -6.41
C ARG A 179 -14.25 3.75 -6.75
N GLY A 180 -14.33 3.30 -8.00
CA GLY A 180 -15.29 2.30 -8.41
C GLY A 180 -14.86 0.90 -7.96
N GLY A 181 -15.48 -0.12 -8.53
CA GLY A 181 -15.07 -1.50 -8.31
C GLY A 181 -15.84 -2.47 -9.17
N MET A 182 -15.61 -3.76 -8.96
CA MET A 182 -16.26 -4.81 -9.71
C MET A 182 -16.70 -5.93 -8.80
N LEU A 183 -17.98 -6.25 -8.91
CA LEU A 183 -18.61 -7.42 -8.29
C LEU A 183 -18.70 -8.53 -9.33
N VAL A 184 -18.29 -9.74 -8.97
CA VAL A 184 -18.42 -10.96 -9.78
C VAL A 184 -19.08 -12.04 -8.93
N TYR A 185 -20.05 -12.77 -9.48
CA TYR A 185 -20.82 -13.76 -8.73
C TYR A 185 -21.42 -14.85 -9.63
N GLY A 186 -21.71 -16.00 -9.04
CA GLY A 186 -22.49 -17.07 -9.65
C GLY A 186 -23.99 -16.79 -9.61
N ASP A 187 -24.70 -17.13 -10.68
CA ASP A 187 -26.16 -17.06 -10.79
C ASP A 187 -26.74 -18.31 -11.48
N GLY A 188 -25.97 -19.40 -11.49
CA GLY A 188 -26.33 -20.70 -12.09
C GLY A 188 -26.91 -21.74 -11.14
N GLY A 189 -27.01 -21.41 -9.85
CA GLY A 189 -27.45 -22.33 -8.80
C GLY A 189 -26.55 -23.55 -8.72
N THR A 190 -27.14 -24.73 -8.52
CA THR A 190 -26.44 -26.01 -8.52
C THR A 190 -26.47 -26.70 -9.89
N THR A 191 -26.88 -26.00 -10.94
CA THR A 191 -27.25 -26.63 -12.21
C THR A 191 -26.58 -26.04 -13.44
N THR A 192 -25.96 -24.86 -13.39
CA THR A 192 -25.20 -24.26 -14.51
C THR A 192 -23.98 -23.50 -13.98
N ASP A 193 -23.05 -23.19 -14.87
CA ASP A 193 -21.83 -22.38 -14.64
C ASP A 193 -22.05 -20.89 -14.89
N ALA A 194 -23.31 -20.45 -14.93
CA ALA A 194 -23.65 -19.07 -15.20
C ALA A 194 -23.04 -18.13 -14.13
N MET A 195 -22.11 -17.28 -14.56
CA MET A 195 -21.56 -16.19 -13.78
C MET A 195 -22.05 -14.84 -14.32
N LYS A 196 -22.04 -13.84 -13.45
CA LYS A 196 -22.41 -12.46 -13.76
C LYS A 196 -21.41 -11.50 -13.12
N TYR A 197 -21.35 -10.29 -13.66
CA TYR A 197 -20.59 -9.21 -13.05
C TYR A 197 -21.34 -7.88 -13.12
N ARG A 198 -20.94 -6.95 -12.25
CA ARG A 198 -21.51 -5.60 -12.16
C ARG A 198 -20.41 -4.62 -11.76
N LEU A 199 -20.37 -3.47 -12.42
CA LEU A 199 -19.43 -2.39 -12.09
C LEU A 199 -20.05 -1.44 -11.07
N LEU A 200 -19.28 -1.08 -10.04
CA LEU A 200 -19.58 0.03 -9.16
C LEU A 200 -18.86 1.24 -9.72
N ASN A 201 -19.58 2.29 -10.06
CA ASN A 201 -19.01 3.53 -10.58
C ASN A 201 -18.37 4.34 -9.44
N PRO A 202 -17.41 5.22 -9.73
CA PRO A 202 -16.80 6.12 -8.75
C PRO A 202 -17.80 7.00 -7.98
N ASP A 203 -18.98 7.29 -8.55
CA ASP A 203 -20.05 8.05 -7.89
C ASP A 203 -20.86 7.21 -6.87
N GLY A 204 -20.53 5.92 -6.71
CA GLY A 204 -21.20 4.99 -5.82
C GLY A 204 -22.45 4.33 -6.41
N THR A 205 -22.76 4.53 -7.69
CA THR A 205 -23.88 3.88 -8.37
C THR A 205 -23.45 2.57 -9.03
N TRP A 206 -24.34 1.58 -9.07
CA TRP A 206 -24.05 0.34 -9.78
C TRP A 206 -24.50 0.40 -11.25
N ALA A 207 -23.63 0.03 -12.17
CA ALA A 207 -23.96 -0.20 -13.57
C ALA A 207 -24.95 -1.36 -13.76
N ALA A 208 -25.46 -1.55 -14.98
CA ALA A 208 -26.31 -2.71 -15.28
C ALA A 208 -25.56 -4.04 -15.12
N VAL A 209 -26.25 -5.06 -14.62
CA VAL A 209 -25.71 -6.42 -14.53
C VAL A 209 -25.35 -6.95 -15.92
N GLN A 210 -24.16 -7.54 -16.03
CA GLN A 210 -23.65 -8.16 -17.26
C GLN A 210 -23.48 -9.67 -17.07
N ASN A 211 -23.64 -10.41 -18.17
CA ASN A 211 -23.28 -11.82 -18.19
C ASN A 211 -21.77 -11.96 -18.28
N PHE A 212 -21.21 -12.87 -17.48
CA PHE A 212 -19.84 -13.28 -17.66
C PHE A 212 -19.73 -14.09 -18.97
N PRO A 213 -18.69 -13.88 -19.82
CA PRO A 213 -18.54 -14.64 -21.04
C PRO A 213 -18.43 -16.13 -20.77
N ASP A 214 -19.05 -16.95 -21.60
CA ASP A 214 -18.87 -18.40 -21.54
C ASP A 214 -17.39 -18.75 -21.76
N PHE A 215 -16.82 -19.51 -20.83
CA PHE A 215 -15.43 -19.92 -20.82
C PHE A 215 -15.28 -21.44 -20.80
N ASP A 216 -16.39 -22.18 -20.87
CA ASP A 216 -16.40 -23.62 -20.90
C ASP A 216 -16.76 -24.14 -22.30
N THR A 217 -15.76 -24.65 -23.02
CA THR A 217 -15.99 -25.20 -24.36
C THR A 217 -16.69 -26.57 -24.33
N ASP A 218 -16.68 -27.23 -23.18
CA ASP A 218 -17.32 -28.52 -22.97
C ASP A 218 -18.63 -28.26 -22.21
N SER A 219 -19.77 -28.29 -22.92
CA SER A 219 -21.15 -27.96 -22.48
C SER A 219 -21.70 -28.55 -21.14
N THR A 220 -20.86 -29.09 -20.26
CA THR A 220 -21.23 -29.58 -18.94
C THR A 220 -21.43 -28.43 -17.97
N ASN A 221 -22.56 -28.41 -17.29
CA ASN A 221 -22.83 -27.45 -16.23
C ASN A 221 -21.84 -27.60 -15.06
N LYS A 222 -21.08 -26.55 -14.76
CA LYS A 222 -20.12 -26.51 -13.64
C LYS A 222 -20.58 -25.52 -12.58
N VAL A 223 -21.00 -26.03 -11.42
CA VAL A 223 -21.43 -25.19 -10.29
C VAL A 223 -20.25 -24.38 -9.79
N LEU A 224 -20.40 -23.06 -9.74
CA LEU A 224 -19.40 -22.17 -9.16
C LEU A 224 -19.43 -22.26 -7.64
N MET A 225 -18.27 -22.54 -7.03
CA MET A 225 -18.15 -22.79 -5.59
C MET A 225 -17.43 -21.63 -4.88
N VAL A 226 -16.41 -21.08 -5.52
CA VAL A 226 -15.54 -20.06 -4.92
C VAL A 226 -15.13 -19.07 -6.00
N ILE A 227 -15.21 -17.77 -5.70
CA ILE A 227 -14.57 -16.69 -6.46
C ILE A 227 -13.68 -15.90 -5.52
N ARG A 228 -12.51 -15.47 -6.00
CA ARG A 228 -11.76 -14.34 -5.44
C ARG A 228 -11.44 -13.35 -6.55
N VAL A 229 -11.71 -12.07 -6.32
CA VAL A 229 -11.50 -10.99 -7.31
C VAL A 229 -10.42 -10.05 -6.78
N TYR A 230 -9.52 -9.65 -7.66
CA TYR A 230 -8.39 -8.77 -7.38
C TYR A 230 -8.35 -7.67 -8.43
N ALA A 231 -7.83 -6.51 -8.06
CA ALA A 231 -7.64 -5.38 -8.96
C ALA A 231 -6.18 -4.97 -8.97
N SER A 232 -5.66 -4.67 -10.16
CA SER A 232 -4.30 -4.12 -10.31
C SER A 232 -4.29 -2.65 -9.87
N SER A 233 -3.22 -2.23 -9.19
CA SER A 233 -2.94 -0.81 -8.92
C SER A 233 -2.31 -0.07 -10.10
N ASN A 234 -1.84 -0.80 -11.12
CA ASN A 234 -1.02 -0.25 -12.20
C ASN A 234 -1.70 -0.36 -13.57
N ARG A 235 -2.76 -1.17 -13.68
CA ARG A 235 -3.49 -1.45 -14.92
C ARG A 235 -5.00 -1.36 -14.64
N ASN A 236 -5.79 -0.96 -15.64
CA ASN A 236 -7.24 -1.16 -15.60
C ASN A 236 -7.56 -2.64 -15.84
N GLU A 237 -7.14 -3.48 -14.90
CA GLU A 237 -7.16 -4.93 -14.99
C GLU A 237 -7.72 -5.51 -13.71
N LYS A 238 -8.52 -6.56 -13.85
CA LYS A 238 -8.94 -7.39 -12.72
C LYS A 238 -8.65 -8.85 -13.00
N ILE A 239 -8.37 -9.59 -11.94
CA ILE A 239 -8.25 -11.05 -12.00
C ILE A 239 -9.30 -11.66 -11.11
N ALA A 240 -10.03 -12.64 -11.65
CA ALA A 240 -10.93 -13.49 -10.89
C ALA A 240 -10.39 -14.92 -10.89
N LEU A 241 -10.12 -15.47 -9.72
CA LEU A 241 -9.80 -16.89 -9.55
C LEU A 241 -11.06 -17.61 -9.12
N THR A 242 -11.44 -18.66 -9.85
CA THR A 242 -12.69 -19.38 -9.61
C THR A 242 -12.47 -20.87 -9.45
N ARG A 243 -13.30 -21.50 -8.63
CA ARG A 243 -13.38 -22.96 -8.50
C ARG A 243 -14.79 -23.43 -8.79
N HIS A 244 -14.90 -24.48 -9.60
CA HIS A 244 -16.16 -25.06 -10.04
C HIS A 244 -16.23 -26.57 -9.81
N TYR A 245 -17.44 -27.12 -9.77
CA TYR A 245 -17.72 -28.55 -9.58
C TYR A 245 -18.89 -29.00 -10.48
N ASN A 246 -18.73 -30.10 -11.22
CA ASN A 246 -19.76 -30.59 -12.16
C ASN A 246 -20.45 -31.91 -11.74
N GLY A 247 -20.29 -32.33 -10.48
CA GLY A 247 -20.76 -33.64 -10.02
C GLY A 247 -19.67 -34.72 -9.99
N ALA A 248 -18.68 -34.65 -10.90
CA ALA A 248 -17.64 -35.68 -11.03
C ALA A 248 -16.21 -35.12 -10.84
N SER A 249 -15.97 -33.88 -11.26
CA SER A 249 -14.67 -33.23 -11.27
C SER A 249 -14.77 -31.80 -10.79
N GLN A 250 -13.65 -31.30 -10.28
CA GLN A 250 -13.46 -29.90 -9.88
C GLN A 250 -12.51 -29.22 -10.85
N TYR A 251 -12.71 -27.91 -11.04
CA TYR A 251 -11.98 -27.10 -12.00
C TYR A 251 -11.56 -25.79 -11.36
N ILE A 252 -10.34 -25.34 -11.64
CA ILE A 252 -9.84 -24.02 -11.23
C ILE A 252 -9.53 -23.22 -12.49
N TYR A 253 -10.10 -22.04 -12.57
CA TYR A 253 -9.88 -21.09 -13.65
C TYR A 253 -9.31 -19.79 -13.12
N ALA A 254 -8.51 -19.13 -13.95
CA ALA A 254 -8.20 -17.73 -13.81
C ALA A 254 -8.80 -16.97 -14.97
N HIS A 255 -9.50 -15.89 -14.63
CA HIS A 255 -10.09 -14.97 -15.60
C HIS A 255 -9.42 -13.61 -15.48
N VAL A 256 -9.11 -12.99 -16.60
CA VAL A 256 -8.45 -11.68 -16.68
C VAL A 256 -9.38 -10.72 -17.41
N TRP A 257 -9.74 -9.63 -16.73
CA TRP A 257 -10.42 -8.48 -17.30
C TRP A 257 -9.38 -7.48 -17.77
N ASP A 258 -9.41 -7.08 -19.04
CA ASP A 258 -8.44 -6.14 -19.64
C ASP A 258 -8.89 -4.67 -19.60
N GLY A 259 -9.97 -4.38 -18.89
CA GLY A 259 -10.65 -3.07 -18.91
C GLY A 259 -11.93 -3.07 -19.73
N THR A 260 -12.11 -4.06 -20.61
CA THR A 260 -13.24 -4.13 -21.56
C THR A 260 -13.84 -5.52 -21.73
N THR A 261 -13.03 -6.58 -21.69
CA THR A 261 -13.45 -7.95 -21.92
C THR A 261 -12.79 -8.92 -20.94
N TRP A 262 -13.41 -10.08 -20.74
CA TRP A 262 -12.82 -11.17 -19.98
C TRP A 262 -12.15 -12.17 -20.91
N SER A 263 -10.96 -12.61 -20.52
CA SER A 263 -10.31 -13.82 -21.03
C SER A 263 -10.22 -14.86 -19.90
N SER A 264 -10.17 -16.13 -20.25
CA SER A 264 -10.18 -17.23 -19.27
C SER A 264 -9.11 -18.26 -19.58
N SER A 265 -8.53 -18.85 -18.53
CA SER A 265 -7.50 -19.88 -18.61
C SER A 265 -7.79 -20.98 -17.59
N LEU A 266 -7.85 -22.23 -18.04
CA LEU A 266 -7.91 -23.38 -17.14
C LEU A 266 -6.54 -23.57 -16.48
N PHE A 267 -6.54 -23.58 -15.14
CA PHE A 267 -5.34 -23.80 -14.34
C PHE A 267 -5.18 -25.28 -13.97
N GLY A 268 -6.27 -25.94 -13.62
CA GLY A 268 -6.25 -27.36 -13.30
C GLY A 268 -7.63 -27.97 -13.21
N SER A 269 -7.69 -29.29 -13.39
CA SER A 269 -8.89 -30.10 -13.21
C SER A 269 -8.55 -31.41 -12.53
N PHE A 270 -9.37 -31.85 -11.59
CA PHE A 270 -9.14 -33.07 -10.83
C PHE A 270 -10.46 -33.74 -10.46
N ASN A 271 -10.41 -35.05 -10.22
CA ASN A 271 -11.59 -35.81 -9.80
C ASN A 271 -12.14 -35.28 -8.47
N ALA A 272 -13.46 -35.31 -8.32
CA ALA A 272 -14.11 -34.84 -7.11
C ALA A 272 -13.66 -35.64 -5.90
N THR A 273 -13.36 -34.91 -4.83
CA THR A 273 -13.11 -35.42 -3.50
C THR A 273 -14.31 -35.11 -2.60
N ASN A 274 -14.33 -35.64 -1.38
CA ASN A 274 -15.33 -35.25 -0.37
C ASN A 274 -15.12 -33.81 0.15
N PHE A 275 -14.04 -33.13 -0.25
CA PHE A 275 -13.70 -31.76 0.16
C PHE A 275 -14.22 -30.76 -0.86
N LEU A 276 -15.51 -30.43 -0.79
CA LEU A 276 -16.17 -29.53 -1.76
C LEU A 276 -16.14 -28.05 -1.38
N THR A 277 -15.92 -27.71 -0.11
CA THR A 277 -15.99 -26.34 0.44
C THR A 277 -14.60 -25.78 0.76
N VAL A 278 -13.60 -26.17 -0.03
CA VAL A 278 -12.20 -25.79 0.13
C VAL A 278 -11.87 -24.47 -0.57
N HIS A 279 -10.87 -23.76 -0.05
CA HIS A 279 -10.33 -22.51 -0.62
C HIS A 279 -8.89 -22.72 -1.07
N ASN A 280 -8.70 -23.68 -1.96
CA ASN A 280 -7.41 -24.15 -2.44
C ASN A 280 -6.88 -23.36 -3.66
N VAL A 281 -7.28 -22.09 -3.78
CA VAL A 281 -6.80 -21.14 -4.77
C VAL A 281 -6.83 -19.73 -4.19
N ASP A 282 -5.73 -19.00 -4.36
CA ASP A 282 -5.58 -17.61 -3.94
C ASP A 282 -4.54 -16.89 -4.81
N GLY A 283 -4.46 -15.58 -4.70
CA GLY A 283 -3.48 -14.79 -5.44
C GLY A 283 -3.25 -13.42 -4.86
N THR A 284 -2.24 -12.73 -5.38
CA THR A 284 -1.91 -11.38 -4.95
C THR A 284 -1.20 -10.62 -6.07
N TYR A 285 -1.46 -9.32 -6.20
CA TYR A 285 -0.67 -8.45 -7.05
C TYR A 285 0.65 -8.12 -6.34
N LEU A 286 1.75 -8.30 -7.05
CA LEU A 286 3.09 -7.83 -6.68
C LEU A 286 3.21 -6.32 -6.97
N ASN A 287 4.19 -5.67 -6.36
CA ASN A 287 4.37 -4.21 -6.48
C ASN A 287 4.72 -3.78 -7.92
N ASN A 288 5.38 -4.64 -8.68
CA ASN A 288 5.67 -4.46 -10.10
C ASN A 288 4.41 -4.54 -11.00
N GLY A 289 3.25 -4.92 -10.45
CA GLY A 289 1.98 -5.07 -11.17
C GLY A 289 1.72 -6.47 -11.70
N ASP A 290 2.65 -7.43 -11.55
CA ASP A 290 2.39 -8.82 -11.87
C ASP A 290 1.42 -9.44 -10.87
N PHE A 291 0.63 -10.42 -11.32
CA PHE A 291 -0.24 -11.16 -10.42
C PHE A 291 0.27 -12.57 -10.21
N LEU A 292 0.58 -12.90 -8.95
CA LEU A 292 1.00 -14.22 -8.52
C LEU A 292 -0.22 -15.01 -8.06
N ALA A 293 -0.60 -16.03 -8.83
CA ALA A 293 -1.69 -16.94 -8.50
C ALA A 293 -1.13 -18.27 -8.00
N VAL A 294 -1.69 -18.81 -6.92
CA VAL A 294 -1.34 -20.12 -6.36
C VAL A 294 -2.60 -20.97 -6.23
N TYR A 295 -2.51 -22.24 -6.61
CA TYR A 295 -3.64 -23.17 -6.63
C TYR A 295 -3.23 -24.60 -6.34
N SER A 296 -4.19 -25.44 -5.97
CA SER A 296 -4.02 -26.88 -5.85
C SER A 296 -4.58 -27.59 -7.08
N ASP A 297 -3.76 -28.44 -7.70
CA ASP A 297 -4.20 -29.43 -8.70
C ASP A 297 -4.57 -30.78 -8.06
N ASN A 298 -4.85 -30.77 -6.75
CA ASN A 298 -5.08 -31.95 -5.90
C ASN A 298 -3.85 -32.86 -5.76
N SER A 299 -2.65 -32.34 -5.99
CA SER A 299 -1.38 -32.93 -5.54
C SER A 299 -0.90 -32.34 -4.21
N GLN A 300 0.16 -32.93 -3.62
CA GLN A 300 0.78 -32.44 -2.37
C GLN A 300 1.65 -31.19 -2.57
N THR A 301 1.73 -30.67 -3.80
CA THR A 301 2.59 -29.55 -4.16
C THR A 301 1.71 -28.45 -4.76
N PRO A 302 1.54 -27.31 -4.06
CA PRO A 302 0.86 -26.15 -4.63
C PRO A 302 1.47 -25.77 -5.99
N LYS A 303 0.64 -25.35 -6.93
CA LYS A 303 1.06 -24.84 -8.25
C LYS A 303 0.95 -23.33 -8.26
N TYR A 304 1.71 -22.67 -9.12
CA TYR A 304 1.58 -21.23 -9.30
C TYR A 304 1.77 -20.82 -10.76
N ARG A 305 1.17 -19.69 -11.11
CA ARG A 305 1.40 -18.99 -12.37
C ARG A 305 1.46 -17.49 -12.11
N ILE A 306 2.25 -16.78 -12.91
CA ILE A 306 2.37 -15.32 -12.85
C ILE A 306 1.74 -14.73 -14.11
N TRP A 307 0.83 -13.79 -13.95
CA TRP A 307 0.33 -12.95 -15.04
C TRP A 307 1.14 -11.67 -15.09
N ASN A 308 1.81 -11.44 -16.23
CA ASN A 308 2.69 -10.29 -16.43
C ASN A 308 2.00 -9.08 -17.12
N GLY A 309 0.68 -9.09 -17.24
CA GLY A 309 -0.09 -8.11 -18.01
C GLY A 309 -0.35 -8.51 -19.47
N VAL A 310 0.24 -9.59 -19.95
CA VAL A 310 0.11 -10.06 -21.34
C VAL A 310 -0.23 -11.54 -21.42
N SER A 311 0.44 -12.37 -20.62
CA SER A 311 0.29 -13.83 -20.63
C SER A 311 0.57 -14.42 -19.26
N TRP A 312 -0.07 -15.55 -18.96
CA TRP A 312 0.31 -16.40 -17.84
C TRP A 312 1.62 -17.11 -18.15
N THR A 313 2.52 -17.21 -17.15
CA THR A 313 3.67 -18.11 -17.24
C THR A 313 3.21 -19.56 -17.48
N PRO A 314 3.95 -20.37 -18.26
CA PRO A 314 3.65 -21.79 -18.43
C PRO A 314 3.65 -22.55 -17.10
N ASP A 315 2.96 -23.69 -17.08
CA ASP A 315 2.85 -24.58 -15.92
C ASP A 315 3.76 -25.82 -16.06
N PRO A 316 4.59 -26.14 -15.05
CA PRO A 316 5.14 -25.22 -14.06
C PRO A 316 6.20 -24.33 -14.75
N PRO A 317 6.50 -23.12 -14.23
CA PRO A 317 7.55 -22.31 -14.82
C PRO A 317 8.88 -23.08 -14.82
N ALA A 318 9.64 -22.95 -15.92
CA ALA A 318 10.86 -23.71 -16.17
C ALA A 318 11.99 -23.48 -15.14
N VAL A 319 11.81 -22.51 -14.23
CA VAL A 319 12.70 -22.19 -13.11
C VAL A 319 11.84 -21.82 -11.90
N GLY A 320 12.08 -22.42 -10.72
CA GLY A 320 11.49 -21.96 -9.46
C GLY A 320 10.10 -22.50 -9.09
N ALA A 321 9.65 -23.62 -9.69
CA ALA A 321 8.51 -24.40 -9.17
C ALA A 321 8.60 -24.48 -7.64
N PRO A 322 7.53 -24.28 -6.84
CA PRO A 322 7.51 -24.77 -5.48
C PRO A 322 7.72 -26.27 -5.59
N THR A 323 8.96 -26.73 -5.44
CA THR A 323 9.31 -28.16 -5.37
C THR A 323 8.93 -28.72 -4.01
N THR A 324 8.04 -28.05 -3.31
CA THR A 324 7.87 -28.11 -1.88
C THR A 324 6.59 -28.86 -1.58
N ILE A 325 6.80 -30.10 -1.17
CA ILE A 325 5.76 -30.97 -0.62
C ILE A 325 5.33 -30.32 0.71
N VAL A 326 4.07 -29.93 0.82
CA VAL A 326 3.52 -29.41 2.09
C VAL A 326 3.07 -30.54 3.04
N GLY A 327 3.33 -31.80 2.68
CA GLY A 327 2.98 -32.98 3.47
C GLY A 327 1.73 -33.67 2.93
N ASN A 328 0.65 -32.91 2.70
CA ASN A 328 -0.60 -33.42 2.12
C ASN A 328 -1.20 -32.49 1.05
N ILE A 329 -2.41 -32.79 0.58
CA ILE A 329 -3.10 -31.98 -0.44
C ILE A 329 -3.59 -30.67 0.18
N PRO A 330 -3.27 -29.49 -0.39
CA PRO A 330 -3.76 -28.20 0.08
C PRO A 330 -5.30 -28.10 0.08
N LEU A 331 -5.88 -27.65 1.19
CA LEU A 331 -7.30 -27.37 1.37
C LEU A 331 -7.59 -25.86 1.47
N ASN A 332 -6.74 -25.11 2.17
CA ASN A 332 -6.80 -23.65 2.21
C ASN A 332 -5.45 -23.09 1.82
N ILE A 333 -5.44 -22.13 0.91
CA ILE A 333 -4.26 -21.37 0.51
C ILE A 333 -4.56 -19.90 0.81
N VAL A 334 -3.64 -19.28 1.56
CA VAL A 334 -3.63 -17.83 1.78
C VAL A 334 -2.30 -17.31 1.25
N ILE A 335 -2.35 -16.35 0.33
CA ILE A 335 -1.15 -15.65 -0.15
C ILE A 335 -1.31 -14.14 0.02
N LYS A 336 -0.28 -13.50 0.58
CA LYS A 336 -0.25 -12.05 0.77
C LYS A 336 1.08 -11.48 0.27
N ASN A 337 1.00 -10.49 -0.62
CA ASN A 337 2.15 -9.67 -1.00
C ASN A 337 2.64 -8.86 0.21
N ARG A 338 3.95 -8.86 0.45
CA ARG A 338 4.59 -8.01 1.44
C ARG A 338 4.52 -6.55 0.97
N PRO A 339 3.98 -5.62 1.79
CA PRO A 339 3.70 -4.26 1.35
C PRO A 339 4.91 -3.55 0.69
N ASN A 340 4.67 -2.94 -0.47
CA ASN A 340 5.65 -2.19 -1.29
C ASN A 340 6.80 -3.04 -1.88
N THR A 341 6.63 -4.35 -2.04
CA THR A 341 7.67 -5.24 -2.56
C THR A 341 7.11 -6.27 -3.55
N ASP A 342 8.01 -7.00 -4.22
CA ASP A 342 7.65 -8.10 -5.13
C ASP A 342 7.81 -9.47 -4.45
N GLU A 343 7.70 -9.49 -3.13
CA GLU A 343 7.85 -10.68 -2.30
C GLU A 343 6.51 -11.05 -1.67
N ALA A 344 6.24 -12.34 -1.51
CA ALA A 344 4.96 -12.80 -0.95
C ALA A 344 5.18 -13.96 0.03
N LEU A 345 4.24 -14.13 0.95
CA LEU A 345 4.18 -15.31 1.79
C LEU A 345 2.91 -16.08 1.48
N MET A 346 3.06 -17.39 1.30
CA MET A 346 1.97 -18.34 1.22
C MET A 346 1.88 -19.11 2.54
N ALA A 347 0.68 -19.21 3.10
CA ALA A 347 0.31 -20.16 4.14
C ALA A 347 -0.66 -21.21 3.55
N VAL A 348 -0.44 -22.47 3.90
CA VAL A 348 -1.22 -23.61 3.40
C VAL A 348 -1.71 -24.43 4.59
N TYR A 349 -3.00 -24.73 4.57
CA TYR A 349 -3.62 -25.74 5.43
C TYR A 349 -4.01 -26.94 4.57
N ASP A 350 -3.62 -28.16 4.96
CA ASP A 350 -3.75 -29.34 4.11
C ASP A 350 -4.68 -30.44 4.67
N GLN A 351 -4.88 -31.52 3.91
CA GLN A 351 -5.73 -32.65 4.29
C GLN A 351 -5.24 -33.44 5.51
N GLY A 352 -3.94 -33.33 5.85
CA GLY A 352 -3.35 -33.86 7.07
C GLY A 352 -3.75 -33.07 8.31
N SER A 353 -4.34 -31.88 8.12
CA SER A 353 -4.56 -30.86 9.15
C SER A 353 -3.26 -30.14 9.55
N ASP A 354 -2.28 -30.10 8.66
CA ASP A 354 -0.98 -29.46 8.88
C ASP A 354 -1.01 -28.01 8.38
N THR A 355 -0.24 -27.14 9.02
CA THR A 355 -0.04 -25.76 8.58
C THR A 355 1.38 -25.56 8.10
N ASN A 356 1.53 -25.12 6.85
CA ASN A 356 2.82 -24.91 6.20
C ASN A 356 2.92 -23.48 5.66
N THR A 357 4.14 -22.97 5.53
CA THR A 357 4.40 -21.70 4.85
C THR A 357 5.52 -21.84 3.83
N SER A 358 5.49 -21.00 2.79
CA SER A 358 6.61 -20.84 1.86
C SER A 358 6.72 -19.36 1.47
N TYR A 359 7.95 -18.90 1.25
CA TYR A 359 8.28 -17.51 0.98
C TYR A 359 8.69 -17.35 -0.48
N PHE A 360 8.05 -16.42 -1.19
CA PHE A 360 8.38 -16.05 -2.55
C PHE A 360 9.28 -14.81 -2.55
N ASP A 361 10.48 -14.93 -3.12
CA ASP A 361 11.53 -13.90 -3.07
C ASP A 361 11.65 -13.07 -4.36
N SER A 362 10.55 -12.92 -5.11
CA SER A 362 10.46 -12.38 -6.48
C SER A 362 10.98 -13.31 -7.59
N THR A 363 11.86 -14.28 -7.27
CA THR A 363 12.45 -15.17 -8.27
C THR A 363 12.00 -16.62 -8.14
N GLY A 364 11.65 -17.05 -6.93
CA GLY A 364 11.22 -18.40 -6.66
C GLY A 364 10.69 -18.58 -5.25
N TRP A 365 10.31 -19.81 -4.95
CA TRP A 365 9.76 -20.20 -3.65
C TRP A 365 10.82 -20.86 -2.76
N SER A 366 10.80 -20.52 -1.47
CA SER A 366 11.56 -21.23 -0.45
C SER A 366 11.00 -22.63 -0.21
N ALA A 367 11.78 -23.49 0.46
CA ALA A 367 11.28 -24.74 1.03
C ALA A 367 10.00 -24.51 1.86
N ALA A 368 9.07 -25.47 1.87
CA ALA A 368 7.94 -25.44 2.78
C ALA A 368 8.43 -25.59 4.22
N LEU A 369 7.91 -24.75 5.11
CA LEU A 369 8.16 -24.76 6.53
C LEU A 369 6.87 -25.10 7.26
N GLU A 370 6.85 -26.25 7.94
CA GLU A 370 5.76 -26.69 8.79
C GLU A 370 5.73 -25.92 10.12
N HIS A 371 4.55 -25.47 10.52
CA HIS A 371 4.31 -24.71 11.75
C HIS A 371 3.46 -25.45 12.76
N ALA A 372 2.59 -26.34 12.30
CA ALA A 372 1.67 -27.16 13.08
C ALA A 372 1.35 -28.46 12.33
N ILE A 373 1.15 -29.54 13.09
CA ILE A 373 0.99 -30.92 12.57
C ILE A 373 -0.41 -31.51 12.79
N GLN A 374 -1.32 -30.71 13.35
CA GLN A 374 -2.69 -31.13 13.60
C GLN A 374 -3.55 -29.92 13.95
N ALA A 375 -4.72 -29.80 13.33
CA ALA A 375 -5.78 -28.90 13.77
C ALA A 375 -7.04 -29.72 14.13
N PRO A 376 -8.07 -29.11 14.74
CA PRO A 376 -9.26 -29.83 15.19
C PRO A 376 -10.00 -30.63 14.11
N THR A 377 -10.09 -30.10 12.88
CA THR A 377 -10.74 -30.76 11.74
C THR A 377 -10.11 -30.30 10.44
N ASN A 378 -10.18 -31.07 9.36
CA ASN A 378 -9.69 -30.66 8.03
C ASN A 378 -10.77 -30.04 7.14
N THR A 379 -11.82 -29.43 7.71
CA THR A 379 -12.95 -28.87 6.93
C THR A 379 -13.19 -27.38 7.14
N LYS A 380 -12.47 -26.75 8.08
CA LYS A 380 -12.56 -25.31 8.38
C LYS A 380 -11.24 -24.60 8.11
N GLU A 381 -11.28 -23.28 8.08
CA GLU A 381 -10.14 -22.41 7.84
C GLU A 381 -9.35 -22.16 9.13
N PHE A 382 -8.42 -23.05 9.45
CA PHE A 382 -7.57 -22.96 10.64
C PHE A 382 -6.28 -22.18 10.42
N VAL A 383 -6.12 -21.51 9.29
CA VAL A 383 -4.94 -20.72 8.97
C VAL A 383 -5.35 -19.40 8.33
N ASP A 384 -4.67 -18.34 8.73
CA ASP A 384 -4.68 -17.07 8.02
C ASP A 384 -3.38 -16.31 8.30
N PHE A 385 -3.07 -15.33 7.46
CA PHE A 385 -1.85 -14.54 7.57
C PHE A 385 -2.10 -13.08 7.16
N SER A 386 -1.54 -12.14 7.91
CA SER A 386 -1.48 -10.73 7.53
C SER A 386 -0.08 -10.16 7.70
N TRP A 387 0.40 -9.43 6.68
CA TRP A 387 1.51 -8.51 6.87
C TRP A 387 1.09 -7.36 7.76
N SER A 388 2.00 -6.79 8.55
CA SER A 388 1.76 -5.49 9.19
C SER A 388 1.76 -4.41 8.12
N VAL A 389 0.64 -3.69 8.02
CA VAL A 389 0.57 -2.47 7.20
C VAL A 389 1.38 -1.31 7.78
N GLN A 390 1.78 -1.39 9.06
CA GLN A 390 2.61 -0.38 9.72
C GLN A 390 4.11 -0.66 9.56
N ASN A 391 4.53 -1.92 9.66
CA ASN A 391 5.90 -2.37 9.46
C ASN A 391 5.94 -3.51 8.44
N PRO A 392 6.21 -3.21 7.16
CA PRO A 392 6.23 -4.20 6.08
C PRO A 392 7.23 -5.35 6.28
N ALA A 393 8.19 -5.23 7.20
CA ALA A 393 9.13 -6.31 7.52
C ALA A 393 8.56 -7.36 8.48
N LYS A 394 7.33 -7.17 8.99
CA LYS A 394 6.68 -8.05 9.97
C LYS A 394 5.35 -8.54 9.44
N GLY A 395 5.03 -9.81 9.69
CA GLY A 395 3.71 -10.38 9.43
C GLY A 395 3.34 -11.42 10.48
N ALA A 396 2.05 -11.66 10.66
CA ALA A 396 1.53 -12.58 11.66
C ALA A 396 0.83 -13.76 10.98
N LEU A 397 1.28 -14.97 11.31
CA LEU A 397 0.60 -16.22 11.00
C LEU A 397 -0.25 -16.62 12.19
N ILE A 398 -1.53 -16.90 11.97
CA ILE A 398 -2.38 -17.58 12.94
C ILE A 398 -2.66 -19.01 12.50
N ALA A 399 -2.60 -19.95 13.45
CA ALA A 399 -2.83 -21.37 13.19
C ALA A 399 -3.41 -22.10 14.42
N ALA A 400 -4.15 -23.17 14.16
CA ALA A 400 -4.37 -24.23 15.16
C ALA A 400 -3.19 -25.22 15.14
N SER A 401 -2.91 -25.86 16.28
CA SER A 401 -1.74 -26.71 16.52
C SER A 401 -2.03 -28.08 17.17
N ALA A 402 -3.25 -28.30 17.66
CA ALA A 402 -3.71 -29.60 18.12
C ALA A 402 -5.20 -29.85 17.83
N SER A 403 -5.59 -31.12 17.86
CA SER A 403 -6.98 -31.58 17.60
C SER A 403 -8.03 -31.05 18.57
N ASN A 404 -7.62 -30.55 19.74
CA ASN A 404 -8.50 -30.02 20.77
C ASN A 404 -8.09 -28.61 21.21
N ASP A 405 -7.36 -27.88 20.36
CA ASP A 405 -6.92 -26.52 20.67
C ASP A 405 -8.10 -25.63 21.02
N ARG A 406 -7.90 -24.81 22.05
CA ARG A 406 -8.85 -23.83 22.57
C ARG A 406 -8.27 -22.42 22.60
N SER A 407 -7.10 -22.24 22.01
CA SER A 407 -6.35 -20.99 22.02
C SER A 407 -5.67 -20.85 20.68
N MET A 408 -5.89 -19.74 19.99
CA MET A 408 -5.25 -19.50 18.69
C MET A 408 -3.75 -19.30 18.91
N ASN A 409 -2.93 -19.92 18.06
CA ASN A 409 -1.49 -19.71 18.07
C ASN A 409 -1.12 -18.63 17.05
N MET A 410 -0.28 -17.69 17.46
CA MET A 410 0.29 -16.68 16.56
C MET A 410 1.82 -16.76 16.56
N LYS A 411 2.41 -16.71 15.37
CA LYS A 411 3.86 -16.52 15.16
C LYS A 411 4.09 -15.30 14.28
N ILE A 412 5.13 -14.53 14.59
CA ILE A 412 5.52 -13.35 13.81
C ILE A 412 6.67 -13.73 12.87
N CYS A 413 6.43 -13.57 11.57
CA CYS A 413 7.45 -13.57 10.53
C CYS A 413 8.22 -12.25 10.59
N THR A 414 9.55 -12.33 10.56
CA THR A 414 10.43 -11.20 10.23
C THR A 414 11.01 -11.45 8.85
N ALA A 415 10.58 -10.66 7.87
CA ALA A 415 10.92 -10.90 6.47
C ALA A 415 12.43 -10.69 6.19
N PRO A 416 13.04 -11.53 5.34
CA PRO A 416 12.48 -12.76 4.79
C PRO A 416 12.45 -13.87 5.86
N CYS A 417 11.39 -14.68 5.89
CA CYS A 417 11.22 -15.76 6.88
C CYS A 417 11.13 -17.18 6.27
N PRO A 418 12.07 -17.60 5.39
CA PRO A 418 12.03 -18.91 4.73
C PRO A 418 12.46 -20.07 5.64
N THR A 419 13.02 -19.80 6.82
CA THR A 419 13.52 -20.80 7.77
C THR A 419 12.99 -20.49 9.18
N PRO A 420 13.02 -21.46 10.12
CA PRO A 420 12.57 -21.25 11.49
C PRO A 420 13.19 -20.03 12.20
N ALA A 421 14.41 -19.63 11.82
CA ALA A 421 15.10 -18.48 12.42
C ALA A 421 14.42 -17.13 12.10
N GLY A 422 13.62 -17.06 11.02
CA GLY A 422 12.85 -15.87 10.66
C GLY A 422 11.52 -15.73 11.41
N TRP A 423 11.18 -16.68 12.28
CA TRP A 423 9.91 -16.73 13.00
C TRP A 423 10.10 -16.57 14.50
N SER A 424 9.17 -15.87 15.14
CA SER A 424 9.11 -15.81 16.60
C SER A 424 8.67 -17.15 17.21
N ALA A 425 8.88 -17.29 18.52
CA ALA A 425 8.13 -18.28 19.30
C ALA A 425 6.61 -18.05 19.16
N ALA A 426 5.83 -19.11 19.30
CA ALA A 426 4.37 -19.02 19.29
C ALA A 426 3.87 -18.34 20.57
N THR A 427 2.84 -17.51 20.43
CA THR A 427 2.06 -16.96 21.54
C THR A 427 0.61 -17.40 21.39
N GLN A 428 -0.13 -17.48 22.49
CA GLN A 428 -1.47 -18.06 22.52
C GLN A 428 -2.50 -17.09 23.11
N THR A 429 -3.72 -17.12 22.57
CA THR A 429 -4.84 -16.39 23.16
C THR A 429 -5.28 -17.02 24.49
N SER A 430 -6.19 -16.35 25.20
CA SER A 430 -6.87 -16.98 26.34
C SER A 430 -7.78 -18.11 25.85
N ASN A 431 -7.96 -19.16 26.66
CA ASN A 431 -8.81 -20.29 26.29
C ASN A 431 -10.26 -19.89 25.98
N GLN A 432 -10.82 -20.50 24.93
CA GLN A 432 -12.23 -20.46 24.54
C GLN A 432 -12.79 -21.89 24.31
N GLY A 433 -13.79 -22.05 23.44
CA GLY A 433 -14.17 -23.36 22.92
C GLY A 433 -13.11 -23.95 21.98
N VAL A 434 -13.36 -25.17 21.49
CA VAL A 434 -12.46 -25.77 20.48
C VAL A 434 -12.45 -24.88 19.24
N LEU A 435 -11.27 -24.52 18.74
CA LEU A 435 -11.14 -23.57 17.63
C LEU A 435 -11.97 -23.99 16.39
N GLY A 436 -12.32 -23.00 15.57
CA GLY A 436 -12.86 -23.23 14.23
C GLY A 436 -12.26 -22.25 13.21
N ALA A 437 -13.10 -21.70 12.33
CA ALA A 437 -12.62 -20.83 11.26
C ALA A 437 -12.07 -19.51 11.84
N MET A 438 -10.90 -19.08 11.41
CA MET A 438 -10.20 -17.90 11.94
C MET A 438 -9.97 -16.84 10.86
N GLU A 439 -9.72 -15.60 11.28
CA GLU A 439 -9.35 -14.47 10.42
C GLU A 439 -8.37 -13.55 11.18
N ILE A 440 -7.41 -12.96 10.48
CA ILE A 440 -6.55 -11.90 11.02
C ILE A 440 -6.47 -10.69 10.10
N ASP A 441 -6.52 -9.50 10.67
CA ASP A 441 -6.17 -8.27 9.96
C ASP A 441 -5.26 -7.36 10.79
N SER A 442 -4.47 -6.54 10.10
CA SER A 442 -3.50 -5.62 10.69
C SER A 442 -3.94 -4.17 10.60
N ARG A 443 -3.62 -3.40 11.62
CA ARG A 443 -4.06 -2.01 11.73
C ARG A 443 -3.05 -1.04 11.14
N LYS A 444 -3.53 -0.05 10.39
CA LYS A 444 -2.69 1.09 9.97
C LYS A 444 -2.52 2.08 11.13
N GLY A 445 -1.30 2.61 11.28
CA GLY A 445 -0.97 3.57 12.34
C GLY A 445 -0.54 2.95 13.67
N ALA A 446 -0.58 1.62 13.83
CA ALA A 446 -0.10 0.92 15.03
C ALA A 446 0.41 -0.49 14.70
N GLU A 447 1.34 -1.02 15.50
CA GLU A 447 1.78 -2.42 15.39
C GLU A 447 0.79 -3.34 16.09
N GLU A 448 -0.36 -3.52 15.45
CA GLU A 448 -1.52 -4.16 16.04
C GLU A 448 -2.20 -5.08 15.03
N TYR A 449 -2.62 -6.25 15.51
CA TYR A 449 -3.46 -7.18 14.79
C TYR A 449 -4.70 -7.47 15.59
N ILE A 450 -5.81 -7.72 14.90
CA ILE A 450 -6.98 -8.35 15.48
C ILE A 450 -7.16 -9.69 14.80
N THR A 451 -7.24 -10.73 15.62
CA THR A 451 -7.56 -12.08 15.19
C THR A 451 -8.87 -12.49 15.83
N CYS A 452 -9.70 -13.18 15.07
CA CYS A 452 -10.96 -13.71 15.56
C CYS A 452 -11.14 -15.16 15.11
N ASP A 453 -11.90 -15.94 15.88
CA ASP A 453 -12.34 -17.26 15.46
C ASP A 453 -13.82 -17.50 15.76
N LYS A 454 -14.42 -18.33 14.93
CA LYS A 454 -15.70 -19.00 15.17
C LYS A 454 -15.40 -20.38 15.74
N ASP A 455 -15.59 -20.55 17.04
CA ASP A 455 -15.30 -21.79 17.71
C ASP A 455 -16.32 -22.90 17.35
N ALA A 456 -16.07 -24.12 17.82
CA ALA A 456 -16.92 -25.29 17.56
C ALA A 456 -18.28 -25.24 18.28
N SER A 457 -18.43 -24.36 19.28
CA SER A 457 -19.70 -24.10 19.98
C SER A 457 -20.53 -23.02 19.28
N ASN A 458 -20.01 -22.43 18.20
CA ASN A 458 -20.57 -21.29 17.49
C ASN A 458 -20.52 -19.98 18.29
N ASP A 459 -19.50 -19.82 19.14
CA ASP A 459 -19.12 -18.53 19.69
C ASP A 459 -18.13 -17.84 18.74
N ILE A 460 -18.15 -16.51 18.68
CA ILE A 460 -17.12 -15.73 17.99
C ILE A 460 -16.33 -14.91 19.01
N TYR A 461 -15.03 -15.18 19.12
CA TYR A 461 -14.10 -14.44 19.97
C TYR A 461 -13.10 -13.65 19.13
N CYS A 462 -12.67 -12.49 19.62
CA CYS A 462 -11.62 -11.68 19.00
C CYS A 462 -10.53 -11.29 20.01
N PHE A 463 -9.28 -11.22 19.57
CA PHE A 463 -8.12 -10.91 20.43
C PHE A 463 -7.20 -9.92 19.73
N LYS A 464 -6.50 -9.13 20.55
CA LYS A 464 -5.50 -8.17 20.06
C LYS A 464 -4.11 -8.77 20.16
N GLY A 465 -3.43 -8.85 19.02
CA GLY A 465 -2.03 -9.23 18.86
C GLY A 465 -1.14 -8.04 18.50
N ASN A 466 0.18 -8.23 18.52
CA ASN A 466 1.16 -7.25 18.05
C ASN A 466 2.42 -7.94 17.49
N ASN A 467 3.38 -7.15 16.99
CA ASN A 467 4.64 -7.65 16.42
C ASN A 467 5.67 -8.20 17.44
N THR A 468 5.45 -7.99 18.73
CA THR A 468 6.27 -8.56 19.81
C THR A 468 5.41 -9.61 20.50
N PRO A 469 5.25 -10.78 19.85
CA PRO A 469 4.09 -11.67 19.93
C PRO A 469 3.46 -11.73 21.32
N LEU A 470 2.46 -10.87 21.54
CA LEU A 470 1.71 -10.78 22.78
C LEU A 470 0.23 -10.69 22.46
N PHE A 471 -0.58 -11.46 23.18
CA PHE A 471 -2.03 -11.33 23.16
C PHE A 471 -2.54 -10.55 24.36
N THR A 472 -3.53 -9.70 24.09
CA THR A 472 -4.33 -9.01 25.10
C THR A 472 -5.81 -9.21 24.81
N ASN A 473 -6.64 -9.04 25.83
CA ASN A 473 -8.08 -9.26 25.76
C ASN A 473 -8.80 -7.91 25.68
N PRO A 474 -9.30 -7.49 24.50
CA PRO A 474 -10.19 -6.35 24.41
C PRO A 474 -11.43 -6.55 25.29
N SER A 475 -11.97 -5.45 25.80
CA SER A 475 -13.30 -5.45 26.41
C SER A 475 -14.34 -5.87 25.37
N ASN A 476 -15.37 -6.60 25.79
CA ASN A 476 -16.44 -7.12 24.92
C ASN A 476 -15.96 -8.01 23.76
N ARG A 477 -14.82 -8.70 23.92
CA ARG A 477 -14.24 -9.59 22.90
C ARG A 477 -15.11 -10.77 22.45
N LEU A 478 -16.12 -11.16 23.23
CA LEU A 478 -17.13 -12.12 22.80
C LEU A 478 -18.12 -11.39 21.90
N ILE A 479 -18.00 -11.61 20.60
CA ILE A 479 -18.79 -10.92 19.59
C ILE A 479 -20.24 -11.44 19.62
N THR A 480 -20.39 -12.77 19.63
CA THR A 480 -21.67 -13.48 19.80
C THR A 480 -21.41 -14.87 20.37
N ASN A 481 -22.40 -15.44 21.07
CA ASN A 481 -22.39 -16.81 21.59
C ASN A 481 -23.37 -17.75 20.87
N ASN A 482 -23.85 -17.31 19.69
CA ASN A 482 -24.86 -18.02 18.91
C ASN A 482 -24.71 -17.65 17.44
N THR A 483 -23.58 -17.94 16.81
CA THR A 483 -23.47 -17.83 15.34
C THR A 483 -24.04 -19.07 14.65
N ASP A 484 -24.08 -19.04 13.32
CA ASP A 484 -24.61 -20.14 12.52
C ASP A 484 -23.81 -21.45 12.68
N SER A 485 -24.51 -22.58 12.78
CA SER A 485 -23.87 -23.90 12.78
C SER A 485 -23.41 -24.29 11.37
N GLY A 486 -22.10 -24.34 11.15
CA GLY A 486 -21.52 -24.74 9.87
C GLY A 486 -20.01 -24.51 9.78
N ILE A 487 -19.41 -25.03 8.72
CA ILE A 487 -17.95 -24.97 8.48
C ILE A 487 -17.49 -23.65 7.86
N GLN A 488 -18.42 -22.90 7.27
CA GLN A 488 -18.15 -21.62 6.63
C GLN A 488 -17.88 -20.52 7.67
N ARG A 489 -17.17 -19.47 7.24
CA ARG A 489 -16.87 -18.31 8.07
C ARG A 489 -18.02 -17.30 8.00
N SER A 490 -18.89 -17.40 9.00
CA SER A 490 -20.07 -16.54 9.18
C SER A 490 -19.77 -15.18 9.81
N PHE A 491 -18.50 -14.75 9.71
CA PHE A 491 -18.02 -13.45 10.10
C PHE A 491 -16.84 -13.06 9.22
N ASP A 492 -16.50 -11.78 9.24
CA ASP A 492 -15.22 -11.30 8.73
C ASP A 492 -14.87 -10.00 9.47
N PHE A 493 -13.57 -9.71 9.62
CA PHE A 493 -13.08 -8.54 10.33
C PHE A 493 -12.02 -7.83 9.47
N VAL A 494 -12.15 -6.52 9.32
CA VAL A 494 -11.10 -5.69 8.72
C VAL A 494 -10.99 -4.33 9.42
N PHE A 495 -9.82 -3.73 9.34
CA PHE A 495 -9.61 -2.33 9.67
C PHE A 495 -9.96 -1.41 8.50
N GLU A 496 -10.34 -0.19 8.85
CA GLU A 496 -10.30 0.94 7.93
C GLU A 496 -8.88 1.13 7.37
N ALA A 497 -8.73 1.11 6.06
CA ALA A 497 -7.40 0.97 5.44
C ALA A 497 -6.57 2.26 5.41
N ILE A 498 -7.13 3.45 5.67
CA ILE A 498 -6.37 4.69 5.74
C ILE A 498 -6.12 5.12 7.17
N SER A 499 -7.18 5.39 7.92
CA SER A 499 -7.04 5.93 9.26
C SER A 499 -6.64 4.84 10.26
N GLY A 500 -7.05 3.60 10.01
CA GLY A 500 -6.98 2.52 10.98
C GLY A 500 -7.75 2.84 12.25
N THR A 501 -8.63 3.84 12.28
CA THR A 501 -9.25 4.27 13.54
C THR A 501 -10.25 3.25 14.05
N GLN A 502 -11.01 2.63 13.15
CA GLN A 502 -11.98 1.61 13.48
C GLN A 502 -11.61 0.26 12.85
N GLY A 503 -11.85 -0.81 13.60
CA GLY A 503 -12.03 -2.14 13.04
C GLY A 503 -13.51 -2.45 12.93
N VAL A 504 -13.94 -3.17 11.90
CA VAL A 504 -15.32 -3.55 11.69
C VAL A 504 -15.41 -5.07 11.60
N ILE A 505 -16.22 -5.67 12.46
CA ILE A 505 -16.65 -7.08 12.31
C ILE A 505 -18.11 -7.11 11.90
N VAL A 506 -18.39 -7.80 10.80
CA VAL A 506 -19.75 -8.17 10.40
C VAL A 506 -19.90 -9.68 10.64
N TYR A 507 -21.00 -10.08 11.27
CA TYR A 507 -21.17 -11.45 11.72
C TYR A 507 -22.64 -11.89 11.75
N SER A 508 -22.83 -13.21 11.75
CA SER A 508 -24.12 -13.88 11.95
C SER A 508 -24.36 -14.17 13.43
N ASP A 509 -25.58 -13.95 13.90
CA ASP A 509 -26.09 -14.41 15.20
C ASP A 509 -27.14 -15.52 15.04
N ALA A 510 -27.01 -16.30 13.97
CA ALA A 510 -27.95 -17.34 13.55
C ALA A 510 -29.38 -16.83 13.25
N THR A 511 -29.52 -15.52 12.99
CA THR A 511 -30.75 -14.91 12.50
C THR A 511 -30.62 -14.47 11.03
N ASN A 512 -31.72 -14.01 10.45
CA ASN A 512 -31.73 -13.40 9.13
C ASN A 512 -31.37 -11.90 9.14
N ILE A 513 -30.87 -11.37 10.26
CA ILE A 513 -30.40 -9.98 10.36
C ILE A 513 -28.90 -10.00 10.62
N ALA A 514 -28.11 -9.55 9.66
CA ALA A 514 -26.66 -9.39 9.84
C ALA A 514 -26.36 -8.35 10.94
N LYS A 515 -25.33 -8.63 11.74
CA LYS A 515 -24.89 -7.78 12.84
C LYS A 515 -23.51 -7.21 12.57
N LEU A 516 -23.27 -6.04 13.14
CA LEU A 516 -21.99 -5.35 13.09
C LEU A 516 -21.58 -4.91 14.49
N LYS A 517 -20.31 -5.08 14.82
CA LYS A 517 -19.66 -4.40 15.95
C LYS A 517 -18.41 -3.70 15.46
N LYS A 518 -18.11 -2.55 16.03
CA LYS A 518 -16.83 -1.88 15.84
C LYS A 518 -15.85 -2.32 16.90
N TYR A 519 -14.58 -2.39 16.50
CA TYR A 519 -13.43 -2.38 17.37
C TYR A 519 -12.86 -0.96 17.44
N GLN A 520 -12.57 -0.50 18.63
CA GLN A 520 -11.86 0.75 18.89
C GLN A 520 -10.65 0.44 19.76
N ALA A 521 -9.49 0.91 19.34
CA ALA A 521 -8.33 0.88 20.20
C ALA A 521 -8.48 1.91 21.33
N GLY A 522 -8.05 1.52 22.52
CA GLY A 522 -8.15 2.34 23.71
C GLY A 522 -7.34 3.63 23.59
N ILE A 523 -7.93 4.75 24.00
CA ILE A 523 -7.22 6.00 24.28
C ILE A 523 -7.17 6.12 25.80
N ASN A 524 -5.97 6.10 26.38
CA ASN A 524 -5.76 6.17 27.83
C ASN A 524 -6.68 7.23 28.48
N PRO A 525 -7.59 6.85 29.40
CA PRO A 525 -7.63 5.61 30.20
C PRO A 525 -8.51 4.46 29.66
N ASP A 526 -9.20 4.66 28.53
CA ASP A 526 -10.15 3.67 28.03
C ASP A 526 -9.41 2.44 27.45
N PRO A 527 -9.84 1.21 27.78
CA PRO A 527 -9.24 0.00 27.23
C PRO A 527 -9.66 -0.23 25.77
N ASP A 528 -8.87 -1.00 25.03
CA ASP A 528 -9.27 -1.56 23.75
C ASP A 528 -10.62 -2.29 23.90
N SER A 529 -11.57 -2.05 22.99
CA SER A 529 -12.92 -2.60 23.14
C SER A 529 -13.64 -2.82 21.83
N PHE A 530 -14.53 -3.82 21.83
CA PHE A 530 -15.61 -3.91 20.87
C PHE A 530 -16.87 -3.22 21.39
N ASP A 531 -17.73 -2.78 20.49
CA ASP A 531 -19.07 -2.28 20.84
C ASP A 531 -19.80 -3.30 21.73
N LEU A 532 -20.36 -2.81 22.85
CA LEU A 532 -21.14 -3.65 23.77
C LEU A 532 -22.38 -4.22 23.07
N ASN A 533 -23.13 -3.34 22.39
CA ASN A 533 -24.35 -3.69 21.67
C ASN A 533 -24.09 -3.68 20.16
N PRO A 534 -24.56 -4.68 19.41
CA PRO A 534 -24.38 -4.72 17.97
C PRO A 534 -25.30 -3.74 17.24
N THR A 535 -24.84 -3.25 16.10
CA THR A 535 -25.65 -2.57 15.10
C THR A 535 -26.28 -3.61 14.17
N SER A 536 -27.58 -3.51 13.91
CA SER A 536 -28.25 -4.38 12.91
C SER A 536 -28.14 -3.77 11.52
N ILE A 537 -27.76 -4.56 10.52
CA ILE A 537 -27.70 -4.12 9.13
C ILE A 537 -29.09 -4.33 8.50
N ASN A 538 -29.72 -3.22 8.12
CA ASN A 538 -31.05 -3.17 7.48
C ASN A 538 -32.16 -4.02 8.16
N PRO A 539 -32.47 -3.79 9.45
CA PRO A 539 -33.43 -4.62 10.19
C PRO A 539 -34.87 -4.54 9.63
N SER A 540 -35.22 -3.50 8.88
CA SER A 540 -36.54 -3.33 8.25
C SER A 540 -36.76 -4.21 7.02
N ASN A 541 -35.70 -4.66 6.37
CA ASN A 541 -35.76 -5.55 5.22
C ASN A 541 -34.61 -6.56 5.30
N PRO A 542 -34.76 -7.60 6.15
CA PRO A 542 -33.70 -8.53 6.48
C PRO A 542 -33.33 -9.46 5.31
N LEU A 543 -32.31 -10.28 5.52
CA LEU A 543 -31.94 -11.36 4.60
C LEU A 543 -33.11 -12.35 4.44
N ASN A 544 -33.13 -13.08 3.33
CA ASN A 544 -34.13 -14.12 3.08
C ASN A 544 -33.98 -15.34 4.00
N SER A 545 -32.79 -15.56 4.54
CA SER A 545 -32.47 -16.68 5.44
C SER A 545 -31.32 -16.29 6.36
N VAL A 546 -30.86 -17.24 7.19
CA VAL A 546 -29.73 -17.03 8.11
C VAL A 546 -28.48 -16.64 7.34
N LEU A 547 -27.75 -15.64 7.84
CA LEU A 547 -26.45 -15.25 7.30
C LEU A 547 -25.44 -16.38 7.48
N LYS A 548 -24.81 -16.81 6.38
CA LYS A 548 -23.85 -17.92 6.39
C LYS A 548 -22.43 -17.47 6.09
N THR A 549 -22.22 -16.61 5.10
CA THR A 549 -20.89 -16.21 4.64
C THR A 549 -20.75 -14.70 4.63
N VAL A 550 -19.60 -14.20 5.09
CA VAL A 550 -19.29 -12.77 5.13
C VAL A 550 -17.92 -12.53 4.50
N ARG A 551 -17.79 -11.47 3.69
CA ARG A 551 -16.49 -10.92 3.30
C ARG A 551 -16.51 -9.40 3.37
N LEU A 552 -15.44 -8.84 3.91
CA LEU A 552 -15.18 -7.41 3.95
C LEU A 552 -14.04 -7.08 2.98
N ARG A 553 -14.19 -5.95 2.29
CA ARG A 553 -13.17 -5.42 1.37
C ARG A 553 -12.98 -3.94 1.68
N PRO A 554 -11.96 -3.58 2.46
CA PRO A 554 -11.67 -2.18 2.72
C PRO A 554 -11.19 -1.51 1.44
N LEU A 555 -11.66 -0.28 1.20
CA LEU A 555 -11.16 0.56 0.13
C LEU A 555 -9.83 1.17 0.56
N SER A 556 -8.80 1.18 -0.30
CA SER A 556 -7.47 1.67 0.07
C SER A 556 -7.33 3.20 0.08
N ASP A 557 -8.34 3.92 -0.44
CA ASP A 557 -8.29 5.37 -0.71
C ASP A 557 -9.18 6.20 0.23
N ASN A 558 -10.10 5.54 0.94
CA ASN A 558 -10.88 6.11 2.03
C ASN A 558 -11.17 4.99 3.04
N ASP A 559 -11.84 5.32 4.13
CA ASP A 559 -12.16 4.31 5.17
C ASP A 559 -13.47 3.55 4.88
N ASP A 560 -14.01 3.60 3.65
CA ASP A 560 -15.19 2.80 3.28
C ASP A 560 -14.82 1.30 3.21
N ILE A 561 -15.77 0.44 3.59
CA ILE A 561 -15.61 -1.02 3.52
C ILE A 561 -16.80 -1.61 2.78
N MET A 562 -16.55 -2.34 1.68
CA MET A 562 -17.58 -3.15 1.02
C MET A 562 -17.85 -4.39 1.87
N ILE A 563 -19.11 -4.61 2.20
CA ILE A 563 -19.63 -5.74 2.96
C ILE A 563 -20.37 -6.66 2.00
N LEU A 564 -19.94 -7.91 1.90
CA LEU A 564 -20.59 -8.97 1.13
C LEU A 564 -21.17 -10.02 2.07
N MET A 565 -22.45 -10.36 1.89
CA MET A 565 -23.19 -11.25 2.78
C MET A 565 -23.95 -12.31 1.98
N GLY A 566 -23.72 -13.59 2.25
CA GLY A 566 -24.44 -14.71 1.65
C GLY A 566 -25.36 -15.40 2.66
N ASP A 567 -26.59 -15.72 2.26
CA ASP A 567 -27.57 -16.39 3.11
C ASP A 567 -27.79 -17.87 2.74
N ALA A 568 -28.56 -18.58 3.58
CA ALA A 568 -28.95 -19.97 3.37
C ALA A 568 -30.32 -20.17 2.70
N SER A 569 -30.78 -19.23 1.88
CA SER A 569 -31.99 -19.48 1.11
C SER A 569 -31.74 -20.56 0.05
N SER A 570 -32.82 -21.16 -0.48
CA SER A 570 -32.74 -22.10 -1.60
C SER A 570 -33.63 -21.59 -2.73
N PRO A 571 -33.05 -21.09 -3.83
CA PRO A 571 -31.61 -20.92 -4.08
C PRO A 571 -30.97 -19.84 -3.19
N ALA A 572 -29.64 -19.93 -2.97
CA ALA A 572 -28.90 -19.02 -2.09
C ALA A 572 -28.83 -17.60 -2.66
N ARG A 573 -28.85 -16.59 -1.78
CA ARG A 573 -28.81 -15.17 -2.16
C ARG A 573 -27.62 -14.47 -1.53
N PHE A 574 -27.20 -13.39 -2.16
CA PHE A 574 -26.19 -12.52 -1.58
C PHE A 574 -26.53 -11.04 -1.71
N TYR A 575 -25.94 -10.27 -0.81
CA TYR A 575 -26.25 -8.87 -0.57
C TYR A 575 -24.95 -8.09 -0.42
N THR A 576 -24.99 -6.82 -0.81
CA THR A 576 -23.92 -5.84 -0.59
C THR A 576 -24.40 -4.76 0.35
N ALA A 577 -23.51 -4.21 1.16
CA ALA A 577 -23.68 -2.94 1.84
C ALA A 577 -22.32 -2.25 1.92
N VAL A 578 -22.28 -0.95 2.12
CA VAL A 578 -21.02 -0.22 2.32
C VAL A 578 -21.00 0.42 3.71
N TRP A 579 -19.95 0.15 4.46
CA TRP A 579 -19.57 0.92 5.64
C TRP A 579 -19.01 2.27 5.19
N ASP A 580 -19.54 3.34 5.74
CA ASP A 580 -19.04 4.70 5.61
C ASP A 580 -18.10 5.00 6.78
N GLY A 581 -16.79 4.90 6.56
CA GLY A 581 -15.79 5.17 7.60
C GLY A 581 -15.71 6.64 8.01
N SER A 582 -16.21 7.57 7.17
CA SER A 582 -16.24 8.99 7.54
C SER A 582 -17.34 9.27 8.56
N ASN A 583 -18.50 8.61 8.40
CA ASN A 583 -19.66 8.80 9.27
C ASN A 583 -19.83 7.70 10.33
N ASN A 584 -18.96 6.69 10.33
CA ASN A 584 -19.00 5.54 11.22
C ASN A 584 -20.38 4.84 11.24
N SER A 585 -20.94 4.61 10.05
CA SER A 585 -22.26 4.00 9.88
C SER A 585 -22.37 3.25 8.55
N ILE A 586 -23.44 2.48 8.36
CA ILE A 586 -23.75 1.90 7.04
C ILE A 586 -24.41 2.97 6.18
N TYR A 587 -24.00 3.08 4.91
CA TYR A 587 -24.64 3.99 3.97
C TYR A 587 -26.15 3.72 3.87
N THR A 588 -26.93 4.80 3.84
CA THR A 588 -28.38 4.78 3.51
C THR A 588 -28.69 5.51 2.21
N SER A 589 -27.74 6.31 1.73
CA SER A 589 -27.78 7.03 0.45
C SER A 589 -26.34 7.19 -0.08
N PRO A 590 -26.10 7.05 -1.40
CA PRO A 590 -27.07 6.63 -2.41
C PRO A 590 -27.56 5.20 -2.17
N PRO A 591 -28.78 4.83 -2.63
CA PRO A 591 -29.33 3.49 -2.44
C PRO A 591 -28.41 2.37 -2.92
N ASP A 592 -27.56 2.64 -3.92
CA ASP A 592 -26.57 1.71 -4.46
C ASP A 592 -25.40 1.39 -3.51
N LYS A 593 -25.06 2.29 -2.58
CA LYS A 593 -24.11 2.02 -1.48
C LYS A 593 -24.80 1.44 -0.24
N ALA A 594 -26.12 1.60 -0.14
CA ALA A 594 -26.91 1.04 0.94
C ALA A 594 -27.03 -0.49 0.81
N PHE A 595 -27.75 -1.10 1.75
CA PHE A 595 -28.04 -2.53 1.69
C PHE A 595 -28.82 -2.86 0.41
N LEU A 596 -28.27 -3.77 -0.41
CA LEU A 596 -28.82 -4.14 -1.71
C LEU A 596 -28.69 -5.65 -1.94
N ALA A 597 -29.77 -6.30 -2.34
CA ALA A 597 -29.72 -7.66 -2.87
C ALA A 597 -29.15 -7.64 -4.29
N GLN A 598 -28.19 -8.53 -4.58
CA GLN A 598 -27.48 -8.56 -5.86
C GLN A 598 -27.86 -9.79 -6.69
N GLY A 599 -27.38 -10.97 -6.31
CA GLY A 599 -27.65 -12.24 -7.00
C GLY A 599 -28.75 -13.05 -6.31
N SER A 600 -29.47 -13.83 -7.13
CA SER A 600 -30.65 -14.56 -6.68
C SER A 600 -30.55 -16.09 -6.80
N ASN A 601 -29.51 -16.60 -7.47
CA ASN A 601 -29.36 -18.01 -7.76
C ASN A 601 -27.93 -18.53 -7.49
N GLY A 602 -27.48 -18.42 -6.24
CA GLY A 602 -26.18 -18.94 -5.79
C GLY A 602 -26.14 -20.45 -5.61
N SER A 603 -24.94 -21.03 -5.57
CA SER A 603 -24.72 -22.49 -5.47
C SER A 603 -25.12 -23.06 -4.10
N SER A 604 -24.69 -22.41 -3.03
CA SER A 604 -24.80 -22.92 -1.66
C SER A 604 -24.60 -21.81 -0.62
N GLY A 605 -25.15 -22.00 0.57
CA GLY A 605 -24.86 -21.13 1.73
C GLY A 605 -23.50 -21.40 2.39
N LEU A 606 -22.79 -22.47 2.01
CA LEU A 606 -21.49 -22.84 2.60
C LEU A 606 -20.29 -22.29 1.81
N GLU A 607 -20.56 -21.58 0.73
CA GLU A 607 -19.61 -21.28 -0.34
C GLU A 607 -19.53 -19.79 -0.62
N TYR A 608 -18.40 -19.36 -1.19
CA TYR A 608 -18.16 -17.97 -1.56
C TYR A 608 -18.19 -17.82 -3.08
N TRP A 609 -19.34 -18.12 -3.68
CA TRP A 609 -19.64 -17.96 -5.11
C TRP A 609 -19.78 -16.48 -5.54
N TYR A 610 -19.27 -15.55 -4.74
CA TYR A 610 -19.26 -14.11 -5.01
C TYR A 610 -17.95 -13.49 -4.54
N GLY A 611 -17.54 -12.41 -5.19
CA GLY A 611 -16.33 -11.67 -4.85
C GLY A 611 -16.37 -10.24 -5.39
N PHE A 612 -15.66 -9.35 -4.73
CA PHE A 612 -15.57 -7.95 -5.10
C PHE A 612 -14.12 -7.47 -4.97
N ALA A 613 -13.73 -6.57 -5.86
CA ALA A 613 -12.52 -5.77 -5.73
C ALA A 613 -12.83 -4.32 -6.05
N TRP A 614 -12.39 -3.42 -5.16
CA TRP A 614 -12.30 -2.00 -5.48
C TRP A 614 -11.35 -1.78 -6.65
N ASP A 615 -11.57 -0.73 -7.43
CA ASP A 615 -10.55 -0.25 -8.34
C ASP A 615 -9.31 0.17 -7.54
N GLN A 616 -8.13 0.01 -8.13
CA GLN A 616 -6.88 0.50 -7.56
C GLN A 616 -6.09 1.40 -8.52
N TYR A 617 -6.61 1.56 -9.74
CA TYR A 617 -6.07 2.37 -10.82
C TYR A 617 -6.74 3.75 -10.87
#